data_AF-A0A2V5PR14-F1
#
_entry.id   AF-A0A2V5PR14-F1
#
_cell.length_a   1.000
_cell.length_b   1.000
_cell.length_c   1.000
_cell.angle_alpha   90.00
_cell.angle_beta   90.00
_cell.angle_gamma   90.00
#
_symmetry.space_group_name_H-M   'P 1'
#
loop_
_entity.id
_entity.type
_entity.pdbx_description
1 polymer ?
#
loop_
_entity_poly.entity_id
_entity_poly.type
_entity_poly.pdbx_seq_one_letter_code
_entity_poly.pdbx_strand_id
1 'polypeptide(L)'
;MWPIILLGLLIGCGAGWFLTWLQQRSRIRQLERSKEEIQIEETLVFDFLHGLGEAFTETIRAADLHRLIVEGATRVLDAHGGALYMMERAGGKLAPAYISKGCPAFVEVPAEILQK
;
A
#
# COMPACT_ATOMS: atom_id res chain seq x y z
N MET A 1 -58.60 10.03 31.04
CA MET A 1 -57.34 9.35 31.44
C MET A 1 -56.74 8.48 30.34
N TRP A 2 -57.55 7.85 29.48
CA TRP A 2 -57.11 7.07 28.31
C TRP A 2 -56.17 7.78 27.29
N PRO A 3 -56.39 9.06 26.91
CA PRO A 3 -55.57 9.69 25.85
C PRO A 3 -54.13 9.98 26.29
N ILE A 4 -53.91 10.20 27.60
CA ILE A 4 -52.58 10.48 28.16
C ILE A 4 -51.72 9.21 28.12
N ILE A 5 -52.33 8.05 28.36
CA ILE A 5 -51.65 6.75 28.30
C ILE A 5 -51.26 6.43 26.85
N LEU A 6 -52.14 6.69 25.88
CA LEU A 6 -51.85 6.50 24.46
C LEU A 6 -50.74 7.44 23.96
N LEU A 7 -50.74 8.70 24.39
CA LEU A 7 -49.67 9.66 24.06
C LEU A 7 -48.32 9.24 24.66
N GLY A 8 -48.30 8.78 25.92
CA GLY A 8 -47.08 8.27 26.56
C GLY A 8 -46.51 7.05 25.83
N LEU A 9 -47.37 6.11 25.43
CA LEU A 9 -46.97 4.92 24.67
C LEU A 9 -46.38 5.29 23.31
N LEU A 10 -47.00 6.25 22.61
CA LEU A 10 -46.57 6.70 21.28
C LEU A 10 -45.21 7.41 21.34
N ILE A 11 -44.99 8.25 22.35
CA ILE A 11 -43.70 8.91 22.59
C ILE A 11 -42.62 7.88 22.95
N GLY A 12 -42.94 6.89 23.78
CA GLY A 12 -42.03 5.81 24.14
C GLY A 12 -41.57 4.99 22.92
N CYS A 13 -42.51 4.59 22.06
CA CYS A 13 -42.19 3.89 20.81
C CYS A 13 -41.36 4.74 19.85
N GLY A 14 -41.71 6.03 19.69
CA GLY A 14 -40.97 6.94 18.82
C GLY A 14 -39.54 7.19 19.32
N ALA A 15 -39.35 7.39 20.61
CA ALA A 15 -38.04 7.57 21.22
C ALA A 15 -37.18 6.31 21.12
N GLY A 16 -37.77 5.13 21.36
CA GLY A 16 -37.09 3.85 21.18
C GLY A 16 -36.59 3.65 19.74
N TRP A 17 -37.46 3.92 18.76
CA TRP A 17 -37.11 3.83 17.34
C TRP A 17 -36.05 4.85 16.92
N PHE A 18 -36.13 6.07 17.45
CA PHE A 18 -35.15 7.12 17.15
C PHE A 18 -33.78 6.80 17.73
N LEU A 19 -33.71 6.27 18.95
CA LEU A 19 -32.46 5.84 19.58
C LEU A 19 -31.81 4.67 18.84
N THR A 20 -32.59 3.66 18.43
CA THR A 20 -32.05 2.54 17.65
C THR A 20 -31.58 3.00 16.26
N TRP A 21 -32.27 3.95 15.63
CA TRP A 21 -31.86 4.53 14.35
C TRP A 21 -30.55 5.32 14.45
N LEU A 22 -30.37 6.11 15.51
CA LEU A 22 -29.10 6.82 15.76
C LEU A 22 -27.94 5.85 16.04
N GLN A 23 -28.18 4.79 16.83
CA GLN A 23 -27.18 3.75 17.07
C GLN A 23 -26.84 2.97 15.79
N GLN A 24 -27.83 2.66 14.96
CA GLN A 24 -27.62 1.99 13.66
C GLN A 24 -26.77 2.86 12.72
N ARG A 25 -26.98 4.17 12.66
CA ARG A 25 -26.14 5.09 11.86
C ARG A 25 -24.68 5.08 12.31
N SER A 26 -24.40 4.98 13.61
CA SER A 26 -23.02 4.87 14.10
C SER A 26 -22.38 3.53 13.76
N ARG A 27 -23.16 2.43 13.80
CA ARG A 27 -22.68 1.09 13.43
C ARG A 27 -22.41 0.95 11.94
N ILE A 28 -23.22 1.58 11.09
CA ILE A 28 -23.02 1.60 9.62
C ILE A 28 -21.70 2.31 9.27
N ARG A 29 -21.37 3.42 9.94
CA ARG A 29 -20.09 4.13 9.73
C ARG A 29 -18.87 3.35 10.22
N GLN A 30 -19.01 2.50 11.24
CA GLN A 30 -17.93 1.62 11.68
C GLN A 30 -17.77 0.42 10.74
N LEU A 31 -18.86 -0.05 10.12
CA LEU A 31 -18.83 -1.12 9.11
C LEU A 31 -18.24 -0.64 7.77
N GLU A 32 -18.43 0.63 7.39
CA GLU A 32 -17.79 1.24 6.23
C GLU A 32 -16.28 1.38 6.42
N ARG A 33 -15.81 1.84 7.59
CA ARG A 33 -14.37 1.97 7.87
C ARG A 33 -13.63 0.64 7.87
N SER A 34 -14.28 -0.46 8.25
CA SER A 34 -13.63 -1.77 8.28
C SER A 34 -13.52 -2.43 6.90
N LYS A 35 -14.16 -1.87 5.86
CA LYS A 35 -14.04 -2.36 4.48
C LYS A 35 -12.98 -1.64 3.65
N GLU A 36 -12.53 -0.46 4.08
CA GLU A 36 -11.52 0.31 3.35
C GLU A 36 -10.10 -0.25 3.53
N GLU A 37 -9.84 -1.06 4.54
CA GLU A 37 -8.47 -1.52 4.84
C GLU A 37 -8.07 -2.80 4.09
N ILE A 38 -9.00 -3.48 3.41
CA ILE A 38 -8.77 -4.80 2.76
C ILE A 38 -8.84 -4.71 1.22
N GLN A 39 -8.82 -3.51 0.63
CA GLN A 39 -8.67 -3.31 -0.82
C GLN A 39 -7.41 -2.52 -1.22
N ILE A 40 -6.52 -2.22 -0.27
CA ILE A 40 -5.39 -1.32 -0.53
C ILE A 40 -4.18 -2.05 -1.16
N GLU A 41 -4.00 -3.34 -0.90
CA GLU A 41 -2.84 -4.09 -1.40
C GLU A 41 -2.97 -4.52 -2.87
N GLU A 42 -4.16 -4.96 -3.30
CA GLU A 42 -4.37 -5.46 -4.67
C GLU A 42 -4.29 -4.35 -5.73
N THR A 43 -4.83 -3.16 -5.43
CA THR A 43 -4.74 -2.00 -6.34
C THR A 43 -3.31 -1.52 -6.53
N LEU A 44 -2.47 -1.62 -5.49
CA LEU A 44 -1.11 -1.10 -5.53
C LEU A 44 -0.18 -1.95 -6.41
N VAL A 45 -0.35 -3.28 -6.38
CA VAL A 45 0.36 -4.19 -7.29
C VAL A 45 -0.12 -4.00 -8.74
N PHE A 46 -1.43 -3.86 -8.96
CA PHE A 46 -1.99 -3.67 -10.28
C PHE A 46 -1.52 -2.34 -10.92
N ASP A 47 -1.51 -1.24 -10.17
CA ASP A 47 -1.01 0.06 -10.62
C ASP A 47 0.48 0.01 -10.98
N PHE A 48 1.30 -0.72 -10.20
CA PHE A 48 2.70 -0.95 -10.53
C PHE A 48 2.87 -1.73 -11.83
N LEU A 49 2.17 -2.87 -11.98
CA LEU A 49 2.26 -3.69 -13.18
C LEU A 49 1.80 -2.92 -14.42
N HIS A 50 0.76 -2.11 -14.28
CA HIS A 50 0.26 -1.26 -15.35
C HIS A 50 1.27 -0.20 -15.76
N GLY A 51 1.83 0.56 -14.81
CA GLY A 51 2.84 1.58 -15.09
C GLY A 51 4.15 1.01 -15.64
N LEU A 52 4.53 -0.19 -15.20
CA LEU A 52 5.69 -0.92 -15.72
C LEU A 52 5.42 -1.45 -17.15
N GLY A 53 4.19 -1.89 -17.45
CA GLY A 53 3.74 -2.28 -18.78
C GLY A 53 3.64 -1.10 -19.78
N GLU A 54 3.20 0.06 -19.31
CA GLU A 54 3.20 1.31 -20.09
C GLU A 54 4.63 1.71 -20.45
N ALA A 55 5.54 1.70 -19.48
CA ALA A 55 6.95 2.01 -19.70
C ALA A 55 7.71 0.99 -20.57
N PHE A 56 7.26 -0.26 -20.65
CA PHE A 56 7.82 -1.24 -21.57
C PHE A 56 7.35 -1.06 -23.02
N THR A 57 6.18 -0.45 -23.22
CA THR A 57 5.57 -0.28 -24.53
C THR A 57 6.15 0.93 -25.26
N GLU A 58 6.55 1.97 -24.54
CA GLU A 58 7.36 3.06 -25.09
C GLU A 58 8.83 2.62 -25.24
N THR A 59 9.42 2.92 -26.39
CA THR A 59 10.79 2.52 -26.76
C THR A 59 11.83 3.28 -25.95
N ILE A 60 12.06 2.87 -24.70
CA ILE A 60 12.92 3.59 -23.76
C ILE A 60 14.27 2.88 -23.52
N ARG A 61 15.30 3.67 -23.20
CA ARG A 61 16.69 3.23 -22.94
C ARG A 61 16.74 2.36 -21.67
N ALA A 62 17.56 1.30 -21.70
CA ALA A 62 17.69 0.32 -20.60
C ALA A 62 17.97 0.94 -19.21
N ALA A 63 18.60 2.11 -19.15
CA ALA A 63 18.87 2.82 -17.90
C ALA A 63 17.59 3.33 -17.20
N ASP A 64 16.61 3.81 -17.96
CA ASP A 64 15.35 4.30 -17.40
C ASP A 64 14.48 3.13 -16.93
N LEU A 65 14.56 1.99 -17.62
CA LEU A 65 13.91 0.76 -17.19
C LEU A 65 14.43 0.27 -15.84
N HIS A 66 15.75 0.24 -15.64
CA HIS A 66 16.34 -0.19 -14.36
C HIS A 66 15.86 0.69 -13.19
N ARG A 67 15.72 2.00 -13.44
CA ARG A 67 15.18 2.94 -12.47
C ARG A 67 13.72 2.62 -12.13
N LEU A 68 12.87 2.43 -13.13
CA LEU A 68 11.45 2.14 -12.94
C LEU A 68 11.20 0.83 -12.19
N ILE A 69 12.00 -0.21 -12.48
CA ILE A 69 11.93 -1.49 -11.75
C ILE A 69 12.21 -1.27 -10.26
N VAL A 70 13.28 -0.53 -9.93
CA VAL A 70 13.66 -0.31 -8.53
C VAL A 70 12.66 0.61 -7.82
N GLU A 71 12.24 1.71 -8.44
CA GLU A 71 11.28 2.65 -7.84
C GLU A 71 9.92 1.99 -7.61
N GLY A 72 9.44 1.22 -8.58
CA GLY A 72 8.17 0.53 -8.46
C GLY A 72 8.20 -0.63 -7.46
N ALA A 73 9.27 -1.43 -7.43
CA ALA A 73 9.44 -2.47 -6.40
C ALA A 73 9.52 -1.86 -4.99
N THR A 74 10.19 -0.71 -4.84
CA THR A 74 10.28 0.03 -3.56
C THR A 74 8.90 0.51 -3.11
N ARG A 75 8.08 1.02 -4.03
CA ARG A 75 6.70 1.46 -3.75
C ARG A 75 5.76 0.31 -3.41
N VAL A 76 5.91 -0.85 -4.07
CA VAL A 76 5.09 -2.06 -3.82
C VAL A 76 5.39 -2.67 -2.45
N LEU A 77 6.67 -2.72 -2.07
CA LEU A 77 7.12 -3.36 -0.85
C LEU A 77 7.20 -2.40 0.36
N ASP A 78 6.79 -1.14 0.19
CA ASP A 78 6.97 -0.05 1.16
C ASP A 78 8.41 0.00 1.73
N ALA A 79 9.39 -0.21 0.85
CA ALA A 79 10.80 -0.29 1.22
C ALA A 79 11.43 1.11 1.31
N HIS A 80 12.44 1.29 2.16
CA HIS A 80 13.16 2.57 2.28
C HIS A 80 14.10 2.83 1.08
N GLY A 81 14.45 1.78 0.33
CA GLY A 81 15.28 1.88 -0.85
C GLY A 81 15.51 0.51 -1.51
N GLY A 82 16.08 0.54 -2.71
CA GLY A 82 16.34 -0.66 -3.50
C GLY A 82 17.52 -0.46 -4.45
N ALA A 83 18.11 -1.57 -4.87
CA ALA A 83 19.20 -1.60 -5.83
C ALA A 83 19.02 -2.76 -6.80
N LEU A 84 19.29 -2.52 -8.09
CA LEU A 84 19.29 -3.52 -9.14
C LEU A 84 20.73 -3.80 -9.56
N TYR A 85 21.13 -5.07 -9.48
CA TYR A 85 22.44 -5.54 -9.93
C TYR A 85 22.27 -6.41 -11.17
N MET A 86 23.11 -6.18 -12.17
CA MET A 86 23.13 -6.96 -13.40
C MET A 86 24.44 -7.76 -13.46
N MET A 87 24.35 -9.00 -13.94
CA MET A 87 25.54 -9.79 -14.24
C MET A 87 26.27 -9.20 -15.44
N GLU A 88 27.56 -8.95 -15.28
CA GLU A 88 28.42 -8.52 -16.38
C GLU A 88 28.57 -9.64 -17.42
N ARG A 89 28.52 -9.30 -18.72
CA ARG A 89 28.61 -10.28 -19.84
C ARG A 89 29.90 -11.11 -19.82
N ALA A 90 30.96 -10.60 -19.19
CA ALA A 90 32.24 -11.29 -19.03
C ALA A 90 32.23 -12.37 -17.94
N GLY A 91 31.16 -12.45 -17.13
CA GLY A 91 30.97 -13.46 -16.09
C GLY A 91 31.78 -13.17 -14.83
N GLY A 92 31.12 -13.24 -13.68
CA GLY A 92 31.76 -13.31 -12.37
C GLY A 92 31.67 -12.05 -11.49
N LYS A 93 31.10 -10.95 -11.99
CA LYS A 93 30.87 -9.74 -11.17
C LYS A 93 29.47 -9.17 -11.38
N LEU A 94 28.84 -8.76 -10.28
CA LEU A 94 27.57 -8.05 -10.25
C LEU A 94 27.87 -6.55 -10.35
N ALA A 95 27.42 -5.91 -11.41
CA ALA A 95 27.53 -4.46 -11.58
C ALA A 95 26.22 -3.79 -11.16
N PRO A 96 26.24 -2.70 -10.37
CA PRO A 96 25.03 -1.97 -10.02
C PRO A 96 24.47 -1.28 -11.28
N ALA A 97 23.26 -1.66 -11.66
CA ALA A 97 22.53 -1.08 -12.78
C ALA A 97 21.71 0.15 -12.36
N TYR A 98 21.18 0.17 -11.13
CA TYR A 98 20.56 1.34 -10.50
C TYR A 98 20.53 1.18 -8.97
N ILE A 99 20.78 2.27 -8.23
CA ILE A 99 20.71 2.32 -6.76
C ILE A 99 19.84 3.51 -6.37
N SER A 100 18.81 3.30 -5.56
CA SER A 100 17.95 4.39 -5.09
C SER A 100 18.64 5.22 -3.99
N LYS A 101 18.25 6.49 -3.83
CA LYS A 101 18.88 7.42 -2.87
C LYS A 101 18.84 6.95 -1.41
N GLY A 102 17.88 6.11 -1.06
CA GLY A 102 17.71 5.55 0.29
C GLY A 102 18.48 4.25 0.53
N CYS A 103 19.17 3.70 -0.48
CA CYS A 103 19.89 2.45 -0.37
C CYS A 103 21.40 2.72 -0.22
N PRO A 104 22.05 2.34 0.89
CA PRO A 104 23.50 2.37 0.95
C PRO A 104 24.04 1.37 -0.09
N ALA A 105 24.99 1.82 -0.93
CA ALA A 105 25.60 0.95 -1.92
C ALA A 105 26.20 -0.29 -1.23
N PHE A 106 25.98 -1.49 -1.78
CA PHE A 106 26.73 -2.67 -1.32
C PHE A 106 28.21 -2.44 -1.60
N VAL A 107 28.93 -2.04 -0.55
CA VAL A 107 30.38 -2.02 -0.52
C VAL A 107 30.81 -3.40 -0.03
N GLU A 108 31.76 -4.00 -0.75
CA GLU A 108 32.40 -5.24 -0.30
C GLU A 108 33.08 -4.93 1.05
N VAL A 109 32.61 -5.56 2.12
CA VAL A 109 33.11 -5.30 3.47
C VAL A 109 34.55 -5.80 3.54
N PRO A 110 35.54 -4.95 3.86
CA PRO A 110 36.93 -5.38 4.01
C PRO A 110 37.04 -6.55 4.99
N ALA A 111 37.90 -7.52 4.68
CA ALA A 111 38.08 -8.73 5.49
C ALA A 111 38.43 -8.43 6.96
N GLU A 112 38.99 -7.26 7.23
CA GLU A 112 39.30 -6.72 8.56
C GLU A 112 38.07 -6.55 9.47
N ILE A 113 36.89 -6.30 8.89
CA ILE A 113 35.62 -6.14 9.63
C ILE A 113 34.92 -7.49 9.82
N LEU A 114 35.22 -8.49 8.98
CA LEU A 114 34.60 -9.82 9.00
C LEU A 114 35.18 -10.75 10.09
N GLN A 115 36.31 -10.39 10.70
CA GLN A 115 37.02 -11.20 11.71
C GLN A 115 36.73 -10.79 13.18
N LYS A 116 35.48 -10.49 13.54
CA LYS A 116 35.14 -10.24 14.95
C LYS A 116 34.25 -11.31 15.55
#